data_AF-A0A7X6DMB3-F1
#
_entry.id   AF-A0A7X6DMB3-F1
#
_cell.length_a   1.000
_cell.length_b   1.000
_cell.length_c   1.000
_cell.angle_alpha   90.00
_cell.angle_beta   90.00
_cell.angle_gamma   90.00
#
_symmetry.space_group_name_H-M   'P 1'
#
loop_
_entity.id
_entity.type
_entity.pdbx_description
1 polymer ?
#
loop_
_entity_poly.entity_id
_entity_poly.type
_entity_poly.pdbx_seq_one_letter_code
_entity_poly.pdbx_strand_id
1 'polypeptide(L)'
;MAFLEEAKKYLLRGWSVVPLEAKGKKPLISWKEYQERQATVNEIESWFKWENNIGIVTGKISGITVIDCDSPAAIDLASKKGLPTCPTVKTGKGYHFYYAYEPGVGNFQKRDDLPGIDLRGDGGFVVAPPSIHPSGAVYSWEGETRDLPPLPKWILRDGERKSSPGTFTDYFQGAQLGSRNDTLARMTGFLAKNIPYQDALEFALVWNTKNNPPLPHDEIERTVLSIYRLEGIARAKKAEEPAAPTAGPVIEDEEENAKEVLEIDDLSDGIDSMYEEGLPPGESTGWKTLDPHYTVHPGQITIVTGIPGHGKSEFIDALMVNLVTAKQWKFAIFSAESKPDRHSVGLIEKFVGMPFGKGPSQRMDKLRVEAGKEFLRGRFFFLEPSEKHTTLDWIIEQAGILVAQKGINGLLIDPWNELEHKRSNGVSETEYISQSLSKLRRFRRRTNVHVFLVAHPQKLNRDSKGNYPVPTLYDISGSAHWRNKADSGVCVWRDVAQERSTQITKIYIQKIKTKETGKVGVVDLIYDRVTGRYSDKPWDHGL
;
A
#
# COMPACT_ATOMS: atom_id res chain seq x y z
N MET A 1 -31.79 33.78 -17.79
CA MET A 1 -31.18 33.44 -19.10
C MET A 1 -29.67 33.66 -19.14
N ALA A 2 -29.11 34.75 -18.56
CA ALA A 2 -27.68 35.04 -18.62
C ALA A 2 -26.77 33.95 -18.01
N PHE A 3 -27.13 33.41 -16.83
CA PHE A 3 -26.35 32.34 -16.17
C PHE A 3 -26.31 31.04 -16.99
N LEU A 4 -27.44 30.65 -17.58
CA LEU A 4 -27.53 29.46 -18.43
C LEU A 4 -26.65 29.57 -19.67
N GLU A 5 -26.73 30.71 -20.38
CA GLU A 5 -25.93 30.94 -21.58
C GLU A 5 -24.43 30.96 -21.26
N GLU A 6 -24.04 31.53 -20.12
CA GLU A 6 -22.63 31.55 -19.73
C GLU A 6 -22.13 30.16 -19.30
N ALA A 7 -22.95 29.38 -18.57
CA ALA A 7 -22.64 28.00 -18.23
C ALA A 7 -22.42 27.14 -19.48
N LYS A 8 -23.27 27.30 -20.52
CA LYS A 8 -23.09 26.64 -21.81
C LYS A 8 -21.79 27.05 -22.50
N LYS A 9 -21.41 28.34 -22.46
CA LYS A 9 -20.13 28.80 -23.02
C LYS A 9 -18.93 28.18 -22.31
N TYR A 10 -18.97 28.02 -20.99
CA TYR A 10 -17.91 27.33 -20.27
C TYR A 10 -17.83 25.86 -20.65
N LEU A 11 -18.96 25.16 -20.77
CA LEU A 11 -18.96 23.79 -21.25
C LEU A 11 -18.37 23.68 -22.67
N LEU A 12 -18.73 24.58 -23.58
CA LEU A 12 -18.17 24.63 -24.94
C LEU A 12 -16.66 24.90 -24.98
N ARG A 13 -16.11 25.54 -23.94
CA ARG A 13 -14.66 25.72 -23.76
C ARG A 13 -13.96 24.48 -23.19
N GLY A 14 -14.71 23.42 -22.92
CA GLY A 14 -14.22 22.20 -22.29
C GLY A 14 -14.04 22.34 -20.79
N TRP A 15 -14.77 23.26 -20.12
CA TRP A 15 -14.74 23.37 -18.67
C TRP A 15 -15.92 22.62 -18.05
N SER A 16 -15.66 21.83 -17.02
CA SER A 16 -16.67 21.11 -16.25
C SER A 16 -17.41 22.07 -15.32
N VAL A 17 -18.73 22.21 -15.55
CA VAL A 17 -19.58 23.20 -14.90
C VAL A 17 -20.52 22.54 -13.89
N VAL A 18 -20.68 23.18 -12.73
CA VAL A 18 -21.62 22.76 -11.68
C VAL A 18 -22.42 23.94 -11.13
N PRO A 19 -23.68 23.74 -10.72
CA PRO A 19 -24.52 24.79 -10.16
C PRO A 19 -24.22 24.99 -8.67
N LEU A 20 -24.16 26.25 -8.25
CA LEU A 20 -23.97 26.67 -6.88
C LEU A 20 -25.20 27.45 -6.40
N GLU A 21 -25.40 27.48 -5.08
CA GLU A 21 -26.44 28.28 -4.42
C GLU A 21 -26.42 29.72 -4.95
N ALA A 22 -27.60 30.26 -5.25
CA ALA A 22 -27.75 31.66 -5.60
C ALA A 22 -27.15 32.54 -4.50
N LYS A 23 -26.29 33.49 -4.88
CA LYS A 23 -25.54 34.35 -3.96
C LYS A 23 -24.66 33.57 -2.95
N GLY A 24 -24.35 32.32 -3.23
CA GLY A 24 -23.61 31.41 -2.36
C GLY A 24 -22.41 30.77 -3.06
N LYS A 25 -21.70 29.91 -2.33
CA LYS A 25 -20.55 29.15 -2.86
C LYS A 25 -20.74 27.64 -2.74
N LYS A 26 -21.85 27.19 -2.16
CA LYS A 26 -22.11 25.76 -1.94
C LYS A 26 -22.73 25.16 -3.21
N PRO A 27 -22.25 24.00 -3.68
CA PRO A 27 -22.88 23.29 -4.78
C PRO A 27 -24.31 22.87 -4.46
N LEU A 28 -25.22 23.01 -5.43
CA LEU A 28 -26.61 22.55 -5.31
C LEU A 28 -26.75 21.04 -5.56
N ILE A 29 -25.70 20.42 -6.09
CA ILE A 29 -25.65 19.00 -6.43
C ILE A 29 -24.43 18.34 -5.81
N SER A 30 -24.43 17.00 -5.76
CA SER A 30 -23.23 16.23 -5.46
C SER A 30 -22.24 16.37 -6.62
N TRP A 31 -21.27 17.26 -6.47
CA TRP A 31 -20.41 17.69 -7.57
C TRP A 31 -19.20 16.79 -7.82
N LYS A 32 -18.94 15.79 -6.96
CA LYS A 32 -17.76 14.90 -7.03
C LYS A 32 -17.65 14.18 -8.37
N GLU A 33 -18.78 13.74 -8.94
CA GLU A 33 -18.79 13.04 -10.24
C GLU A 33 -18.29 13.94 -11.38
N TYR A 34 -18.47 15.26 -11.27
CA TYR A 34 -18.05 16.21 -12.31
C TYR A 34 -16.53 16.52 -12.27
N GLN A 35 -15.79 15.83 -11.39
CA GLN A 35 -14.33 15.78 -11.42
C GLN A 35 -13.81 14.77 -12.44
N GLU A 36 -14.64 13.79 -12.84
CA GLU A 36 -14.28 12.69 -13.74
C GLU A 36 -15.02 12.79 -15.08
N ARG A 37 -16.25 13.34 -15.08
CA ARG A 37 -17.02 13.65 -16.30
C ARG A 37 -17.43 15.12 -16.39
N GLN A 38 -17.74 15.60 -17.59
CA GLN A 38 -18.39 16.91 -17.77
C GLN A 38 -19.91 16.78 -17.70
N ALA A 39 -20.57 17.86 -17.29
CA ALA A 39 -22.02 17.96 -17.35
C ALA A 39 -22.51 17.98 -18.81
N THR A 40 -23.63 17.33 -19.06
CA THR A 40 -24.33 17.41 -20.35
C THR A 40 -25.05 18.75 -20.50
N VAL A 41 -25.35 19.14 -21.74
CA VAL A 41 -26.13 20.36 -22.01
C VAL A 41 -27.49 20.32 -21.31
N ASN A 42 -28.16 19.17 -21.28
CA ASN A 42 -29.46 18.99 -20.63
C ASN A 42 -29.37 19.16 -19.11
N GLU A 43 -28.30 18.65 -18.48
CA GLU A 43 -28.03 18.85 -17.06
C GLU A 43 -27.85 20.35 -16.75
N ILE A 44 -27.03 21.05 -17.53
CA ILE A 44 -26.84 22.50 -17.41
C ILE A 44 -28.17 23.25 -17.58
N GLU A 45 -28.96 22.93 -18.61
CA GLU A 45 -30.28 23.53 -18.82
C GLU A 45 -31.23 23.29 -17.66
N SER A 46 -31.18 22.11 -17.05
CA SER A 46 -32.00 21.78 -15.89
C SER A 46 -31.59 22.58 -14.65
N TRP A 47 -30.29 22.71 -14.39
CA TRP A 47 -29.78 23.38 -13.19
C TRP A 47 -29.90 24.89 -13.22
N PHE A 48 -29.74 25.50 -14.40
CA PHE A 48 -29.78 26.96 -14.58
C PHE A 48 -31.14 27.46 -15.08
N LYS A 49 -32.22 26.73 -14.77
CA LYS A 49 -33.61 27.24 -14.83
C LYS A 49 -33.80 28.46 -13.92
N TRP A 50 -33.01 28.53 -12.86
CA TRP A 50 -32.97 29.63 -11.90
C TRP A 50 -31.62 30.36 -11.99
N GLU A 51 -31.53 31.56 -11.42
CA GLU A 51 -30.28 32.33 -11.35
C GLU A 51 -29.35 31.82 -10.26
N ASN A 52 -28.83 30.61 -10.50
CA ASN A 52 -27.84 29.95 -9.66
C ASN A 52 -26.43 30.39 -10.04
N ASN A 53 -25.54 30.40 -9.05
CA ASN A 53 -24.13 30.67 -9.29
C ASN A 53 -23.49 29.51 -10.07
N ILE A 54 -22.39 29.80 -10.75
CA ILE A 54 -21.65 28.87 -11.60
C ILE A 54 -20.35 28.48 -10.90
N GLY A 55 -20.11 27.19 -10.76
CA GLY A 55 -18.82 26.63 -10.40
C GLY A 55 -18.13 26.01 -11.61
N ILE A 56 -16.81 26.19 -11.72
CA ILE A 56 -15.97 25.45 -12.67
C ILE A 56 -15.07 24.51 -11.88
N VAL A 57 -15.20 23.21 -12.13
CA VAL A 57 -14.31 22.19 -11.54
C VAL A 57 -12.93 22.35 -12.15
N THR A 58 -11.90 22.50 -11.32
CA THR A 58 -10.51 22.73 -11.77
C THR A 58 -9.74 21.42 -11.93
N GLY A 59 -8.56 21.49 -12.52
CA GLY A 59 -7.70 20.32 -12.76
C GLY A 59 -7.83 19.75 -14.17
N LYS A 60 -7.45 18.48 -14.32
CA LYS A 60 -7.37 17.76 -15.60
C LYS A 60 -8.67 17.83 -16.39
N ILE A 61 -9.82 17.72 -15.72
CA ILE A 61 -11.15 17.66 -16.36
C ILE A 61 -11.53 18.92 -17.15
N SER A 62 -11.02 20.07 -16.72
CA SER A 62 -11.25 21.36 -17.37
C SER A 62 -9.99 21.90 -18.06
N GLY A 63 -8.85 21.21 -17.94
CA GLY A 63 -7.58 21.67 -18.45
C GLY A 63 -7.10 22.99 -17.83
N ILE A 64 -7.57 23.34 -16.62
CA ILE A 64 -7.22 24.60 -15.95
C ILE A 64 -6.69 24.39 -14.54
N THR A 65 -5.87 25.32 -14.08
CA THR A 65 -5.47 25.49 -12.67
C THR A 65 -5.63 26.96 -12.29
N VAL A 66 -6.10 27.24 -11.08
CA VAL A 66 -6.37 28.63 -10.66
C VAL A 66 -5.59 28.99 -9.40
N ILE A 67 -4.86 30.09 -9.44
CA ILE A 67 -4.28 30.72 -8.24
C ILE A 67 -5.33 31.67 -7.67
N ASP A 68 -5.75 31.43 -6.44
CA ASP A 68 -6.80 32.18 -5.73
C ASP A 68 -6.17 33.05 -4.65
N CYS A 69 -6.19 34.36 -4.87
CA CYS A 69 -5.63 35.35 -3.96
C CYS A 69 -6.78 36.07 -3.24
N ASP A 70 -6.99 35.76 -1.96
CA ASP A 70 -8.16 36.21 -1.19
C ASP A 70 -7.94 37.53 -0.40
N SER A 71 -6.79 38.20 -0.61
CA SER A 71 -6.47 39.47 0.06
C SER A 71 -5.49 40.34 -0.74
N PRO A 72 -5.44 41.67 -0.48
CA PRO A 72 -4.43 42.56 -1.06
C PRO A 72 -2.99 42.12 -0.81
N ALA A 73 -2.70 41.58 0.38
CA ALA A 73 -1.37 41.08 0.72
C ALA A 73 -0.98 39.85 -0.12
N ALA A 74 -1.93 38.96 -0.39
CA ALA A 74 -1.72 37.80 -1.25
C ALA A 74 -1.45 38.20 -2.71
N ILE A 75 -2.13 39.23 -3.20
CA ILE A 75 -1.93 39.78 -4.55
C ILE A 75 -0.53 40.40 -4.69
N ASP A 76 -0.11 41.19 -3.70
CA ASP A 76 1.24 41.79 -3.67
C ASP A 76 2.33 40.72 -3.61
N LEU A 77 2.14 39.68 -2.77
CA LEU A 77 3.05 38.54 -2.68
C LEU A 77 3.16 37.80 -4.03
N ALA A 78 2.03 37.49 -4.67
CA ALA A 78 2.03 36.81 -5.95
C ALA A 78 2.67 37.66 -7.06
N SER A 79 2.39 38.96 -7.07
CA SER A 79 3.00 39.92 -8.01
C SER A 79 4.53 39.96 -7.86
N LYS A 80 5.03 40.00 -6.62
CA LYS A 80 6.48 39.97 -6.32
C LYS A 80 7.17 38.67 -6.75
N LYS A 81 6.43 37.55 -6.73
CA LYS A 81 6.93 36.24 -7.21
C LYS A 81 6.88 36.07 -8.73
N GLY A 82 6.19 36.98 -9.44
CA GLY A 82 6.03 36.97 -10.89
C GLY A 82 4.72 36.27 -11.30
N LEU A 83 3.64 37.05 -11.36
CA LEU A 83 2.39 36.64 -12.01
C LEU A 83 2.45 37.05 -13.49
N PRO A 84 2.42 36.11 -14.45
CA PRO A 84 2.30 36.49 -15.86
C PRO A 84 0.89 37.04 -16.13
N THR A 85 0.75 37.82 -17.20
CA THR A 85 -0.56 38.24 -17.70
C THR A 85 -1.39 37.01 -18.04
N CYS A 86 -2.56 36.89 -17.41
CA CYS A 86 -3.44 35.74 -17.55
C CYS A 86 -4.91 36.16 -17.41
N PRO A 87 -5.86 35.36 -17.93
CA PRO A 87 -7.28 35.60 -17.70
C PRO A 87 -7.57 35.63 -16.20
N THR A 88 -8.19 36.72 -15.75
CA THR A 88 -8.37 36.99 -14.33
C THR A 88 -9.85 37.15 -14.02
N VAL A 89 -10.32 36.61 -12.90
CA VAL A 89 -11.65 36.89 -12.37
C VAL A 89 -11.52 37.70 -11.10
N LYS A 90 -12.18 38.86 -11.08
CA LYS A 90 -12.35 39.66 -9.87
C LYS A 90 -13.35 39.00 -8.95
N THR A 91 -12.94 38.77 -7.70
CA THR A 91 -13.77 38.16 -6.65
C THR A 91 -14.24 39.23 -5.66
N GLY A 92 -15.00 38.82 -4.64
CA GLY A 92 -15.44 39.73 -3.58
C GLY A 92 -14.31 40.30 -2.72
N LYS A 93 -13.13 39.63 -2.65
CA LYS A 93 -12.01 40.02 -1.78
C LYS A 93 -10.64 40.06 -2.45
N GLY A 94 -10.53 39.52 -3.68
CA GLY A 94 -9.29 39.51 -4.44
C GLY A 94 -9.51 38.98 -5.86
N TYR A 95 -8.67 38.04 -6.32
CA TYR A 95 -8.67 37.61 -7.72
C TYR A 95 -8.41 36.11 -7.86
N HIS A 96 -9.03 35.52 -8.88
CA HIS A 96 -8.67 34.21 -9.42
C HIS A 96 -7.84 34.42 -10.70
N PHE A 97 -6.64 33.86 -10.76
CA PHE A 97 -5.76 33.89 -11.94
C PHE A 97 -5.75 32.51 -12.60
N TYR A 98 -6.14 32.43 -13.88
CA TYR A 98 -6.35 31.17 -14.59
C TYR A 98 -5.13 30.78 -15.44
N TYR A 99 -4.74 29.50 -15.33
CA TYR A 99 -3.58 28.91 -16.02
C TYR A 99 -3.96 27.59 -16.68
N ALA A 100 -3.15 27.17 -17.65
CA ALA A 100 -3.26 25.84 -18.24
C ALA A 100 -2.92 24.78 -17.19
N TYR A 101 -3.65 23.66 -17.21
CA TYR A 101 -3.37 22.53 -16.32
C TYR A 101 -1.98 21.96 -16.57
N GLU A 102 -1.26 21.69 -15.48
CA GLU A 102 0.01 20.99 -15.48
C GLU A 102 -0.16 19.61 -14.80
N PRO A 103 0.23 18.50 -15.46
CA PRO A 103 0.04 17.15 -14.92
C PRO A 103 0.65 16.96 -13.53
N GLY A 104 -0.15 16.44 -12.59
CA GLY A 104 0.29 16.13 -11.23
C GLY A 104 0.23 17.29 -10.25
N VAL A 105 -0.34 18.44 -10.64
CA VAL A 105 -0.61 19.56 -9.74
C VAL A 105 -1.90 19.34 -8.95
N GLY A 106 -1.75 19.09 -7.64
CA GLY A 106 -2.87 18.97 -6.71
C GLY A 106 -3.40 20.32 -6.20
N ASN A 107 -4.58 20.30 -5.57
CA ASN A 107 -5.15 21.46 -4.88
C ASN A 107 -4.52 21.66 -3.49
N PHE A 108 -4.20 22.92 -3.11
CA PHE A 108 -3.83 23.26 -1.73
C PHE A 108 -4.56 24.52 -1.25
N GLN A 109 -4.73 24.62 0.06
CA GLN A 109 -5.23 25.83 0.73
C GLN A 109 -4.36 26.11 1.95
N LYS A 110 -4.21 27.40 2.30
CA LYS A 110 -3.52 27.85 3.52
C LYS A 110 -2.09 27.30 3.69
N ARG A 111 -1.25 27.45 2.65
CA ARG A 111 0.18 27.11 2.76
C ARG A 111 0.93 28.19 3.54
N ASP A 112 1.74 27.76 4.49
CA ASP A 112 2.53 28.67 5.35
C ASP A 112 3.53 29.52 4.55
N ASP A 113 4.09 28.97 3.47
CA ASP A 113 5.05 29.65 2.61
C ASP A 113 4.40 30.59 1.56
N LEU A 114 3.07 30.52 1.44
CA LEU A 114 2.25 31.29 0.51
C LEU A 114 0.99 31.84 1.21
N PRO A 115 1.14 32.67 2.26
CA PRO A 115 0.02 33.11 3.07
C PRO A 115 -1.03 33.86 2.24
N GLY A 116 -2.28 33.38 2.29
CA GLY A 116 -3.41 33.98 1.60
C GLY A 116 -3.50 33.67 0.10
N ILE A 117 -2.61 32.82 -0.43
CA ILE A 117 -2.65 32.30 -1.80
C ILE A 117 -3.05 30.83 -1.74
N ASP A 118 -4.13 30.47 -2.41
CA ASP A 118 -4.60 29.09 -2.57
C ASP A 118 -4.40 28.63 -4.03
N LEU A 119 -4.29 27.31 -4.24
CA LEU A 119 -4.19 26.72 -5.58
C LEU A 119 -5.33 25.73 -5.80
N ARG A 120 -6.12 25.99 -6.85
CA ARG A 120 -7.23 25.14 -7.30
C ARG A 120 -6.80 24.31 -8.50
N GLY A 121 -6.33 23.10 -8.22
CA GLY A 121 -5.94 22.08 -9.19
C GLY A 121 -6.94 20.92 -9.20
N ASP A 122 -6.44 19.68 -9.33
CA ASP A 122 -7.27 18.47 -9.25
C ASP A 122 -8.03 18.39 -7.90
N GLY A 123 -9.32 18.03 -7.96
CA GLY A 123 -10.18 17.86 -6.78
C GLY A 123 -10.80 19.15 -6.21
N GLY A 124 -10.63 20.30 -6.89
CA GLY A 124 -11.19 21.59 -6.52
C GLY A 124 -12.18 22.15 -7.54
N PHE A 125 -12.85 23.26 -7.18
CA PHE A 125 -13.60 24.09 -8.13
C PHE A 125 -13.47 25.56 -7.72
N VAL A 126 -13.77 26.46 -8.66
CA VAL A 126 -13.83 27.91 -8.44
C VAL A 126 -15.22 28.46 -8.76
N VAL A 127 -15.59 29.54 -8.10
CA VAL A 127 -16.79 30.31 -8.45
C VAL A 127 -16.48 31.16 -9.69
N ALA A 128 -17.29 31.02 -10.74
CA ALA A 128 -17.06 31.63 -12.04
C ALA A 128 -18.05 32.77 -12.35
N PRO A 129 -17.66 33.77 -13.16
CA PRO A 129 -18.59 34.78 -13.64
C PRO A 129 -19.81 34.17 -14.36
N PRO A 130 -21.03 34.75 -14.26
CA PRO A 130 -21.36 36.01 -13.60
C PRO A 130 -21.90 35.81 -12.17
N SER A 131 -21.39 34.83 -11.42
CA SER A 131 -21.83 34.51 -10.06
C SER A 131 -21.83 35.72 -9.12
N ILE A 132 -22.67 35.66 -8.09
CA ILE A 132 -22.80 36.70 -7.07
C ILE A 132 -22.28 36.18 -5.73
N HIS A 133 -21.34 36.89 -5.11
CA HIS A 133 -20.86 36.59 -3.77
C HIS A 133 -21.95 36.85 -2.71
N PRO A 134 -21.94 36.19 -1.54
CA PRO A 134 -22.85 36.52 -0.43
C PRO A 134 -22.88 38.00 -0.02
N SER A 135 -21.80 38.74 -0.29
CA SER A 135 -21.72 40.20 -0.03
C SER A 135 -22.37 41.06 -1.12
N GLY A 136 -22.87 40.46 -2.22
CA GLY A 136 -23.42 41.17 -3.38
C GLY A 136 -22.42 41.50 -4.48
N ALA A 137 -21.12 41.25 -4.27
CA ALA A 137 -20.10 41.46 -5.32
C ALA A 137 -20.27 40.46 -6.46
N VAL A 138 -20.18 40.91 -7.71
CA VAL A 138 -20.32 40.07 -8.90
C VAL A 138 -18.94 39.61 -9.38
N TYR A 139 -18.78 38.30 -9.54
CA TYR A 139 -17.61 37.71 -10.18
C TYR A 139 -17.58 38.13 -11.64
N SER A 140 -16.50 38.76 -12.08
CA SER A 140 -16.37 39.29 -13.45
C SER A 140 -14.99 39.04 -14.03
N TRP A 141 -14.92 38.78 -15.33
CA TRP A 141 -13.67 38.62 -16.05
C TRP A 141 -12.99 39.98 -16.25
N GLU A 142 -11.67 40.01 -16.06
CA GLU A 142 -10.80 41.10 -16.47
C GLU A 142 -9.83 40.57 -17.54
N GLY A 143 -9.81 41.22 -18.71
CA GLY A 143 -8.97 40.83 -19.85
C GLY A 143 -9.60 39.80 -20.80
N GLU A 144 -8.86 39.43 -21.84
CA GLU A 144 -9.27 38.39 -22.77
C GLU A 144 -9.19 37.00 -22.11
N THR A 145 -10.15 36.13 -22.42
CA THR A 145 -10.28 34.79 -21.80
C THR A 145 -9.77 33.67 -22.70
N ARG A 146 -8.95 34.00 -23.70
CA ARG A 146 -8.34 33.06 -24.65
C ARG A 146 -6.87 32.86 -24.31
N ASP A 147 -6.38 31.65 -24.56
CA ASP A 147 -4.99 31.22 -24.35
C ASP A 147 -4.51 31.31 -22.90
N LEU A 148 -4.67 30.20 -22.17
CA LEU A 148 -4.22 30.09 -20.79
C LEU A 148 -2.69 29.93 -20.74
N PRO A 149 -1.96 30.81 -20.02
CA PRO A 149 -0.52 30.68 -19.89
C PRO A 149 -0.16 29.46 -19.01
N PRO A 150 1.09 28.96 -19.12
CA PRO A 150 1.56 27.90 -18.24
C PRO A 150 1.55 28.35 -16.78
N LEU A 151 1.35 27.40 -15.87
CA LEU A 151 1.35 27.65 -14.44
C LEU A 151 2.74 28.18 -13.98
N PRO A 152 2.81 29.27 -13.19
CA PRO A 152 4.08 29.79 -12.72
C PRO A 152 4.76 28.83 -11.75
N LYS A 153 5.98 28.39 -12.08
CA LYS A 153 6.70 27.35 -11.30
C LYS A 153 6.89 27.66 -9.82
N TRP A 154 6.92 28.94 -9.43
CA TRP A 154 7.07 29.35 -8.02
C TRP A 154 5.90 28.89 -7.13
N ILE A 155 4.73 28.60 -7.72
CA ILE A 155 3.58 28.08 -6.96
C ILE A 155 3.78 26.62 -6.56
N LEU A 156 4.61 25.90 -7.33
CA LEU A 156 5.02 24.53 -7.08
C LEU A 156 6.14 24.52 -6.04
N ARG A 157 6.17 23.51 -5.17
CA ARG A 157 7.34 23.32 -4.30
C ARG A 157 8.52 22.84 -5.13
N ASP A 158 9.68 23.44 -4.94
CA ASP A 158 10.94 22.90 -5.44
C ASP A 158 11.17 21.53 -4.81
N GLY A 159 10.98 20.48 -5.61
CA GLY A 159 11.38 19.11 -5.30
C GLY A 159 10.68 18.46 -4.10
N GLU A 160 9.37 18.22 -4.14
CA GLU A 160 8.73 17.33 -3.16
C GLU A 160 7.54 16.55 -3.76
N ARG A 161 7.82 15.40 -4.39
CA ARG A 161 6.94 14.22 -4.22
C ARG A 161 7.31 13.55 -2.89
N LYS A 162 6.84 14.15 -1.80
CA LYS A 162 6.53 13.46 -0.55
C LYS A 162 5.27 14.09 0.01
N SER A 163 4.12 13.60 -0.44
CA SER A 163 3.00 13.50 0.48
C SER A 163 3.44 12.47 1.54
N SER A 164 4.03 12.93 2.62
CA SER A 164 3.86 12.24 3.90
C SER A 164 2.40 12.52 4.28
N PRO A 165 1.49 11.54 4.27
CA PRO A 165 0.35 11.65 5.16
C PRO A 165 0.95 11.86 6.56
N GLY A 166 0.34 12.69 7.42
CA GLY A 166 0.64 12.59 8.85
C GLY A 166 0.67 11.10 9.21
N THR A 167 1.67 10.67 9.96
CA THR A 167 1.80 9.27 10.35
C THR A 167 0.48 8.83 10.96
N PHE A 168 -0.06 7.67 10.56
CA PHE A 168 -1.37 7.17 11.01
C PHE A 168 -1.54 7.26 12.55
N THR A 169 -0.42 7.16 13.29
CA THR A 169 -0.30 7.36 14.73
C THR A 169 -0.75 8.72 15.24
N ASP A 170 -0.63 9.79 14.45
CA ASP A 170 -0.93 11.17 14.84
C ASP A 170 -2.44 11.39 15.02
N TYR A 171 -3.26 10.61 14.32
CA TYR A 171 -4.73 10.64 14.48
C TYR A 171 -5.20 9.96 15.78
N PHE A 172 -4.38 9.11 16.41
CA PHE A 172 -4.72 8.37 17.63
C PHE A 172 -4.26 9.01 18.95
N GLN A 173 -3.67 10.21 18.91
CA GLN A 173 -3.15 10.92 20.10
C GLN A 173 -4.15 11.86 20.77
N GLY A 174 -5.45 11.75 20.45
CA GLY A 174 -6.48 12.71 20.86
C GLY A 174 -6.40 14.01 20.05
N ALA A 175 -7.41 14.88 20.16
CA ALA A 175 -7.45 16.15 19.45
C ALA A 175 -7.43 17.36 20.41
N GLN A 176 -6.79 18.45 19.96
CA GLN A 176 -6.80 19.72 20.68
C GLN A 176 -8.23 20.25 20.84
N LEU A 177 -8.46 21.03 21.91
CA LEU A 177 -9.77 21.61 22.21
C LEU A 177 -10.25 22.47 21.02
N GLY A 178 -11.33 22.05 20.36
CA GLY A 178 -11.90 22.74 19.19
C GLY A 178 -11.63 22.08 17.83
N SER A 179 -10.70 21.12 17.71
CA SER A 179 -10.41 20.40 16.45
C SER A 179 -10.96 18.97 16.39
N ARG A 180 -11.58 18.50 17.48
CA ARG A 180 -12.06 17.12 17.66
C ARG A 180 -12.96 16.61 16.52
N ASN A 181 -13.93 17.40 16.07
CA ASN A 181 -14.86 16.97 15.02
C ASN A 181 -14.18 16.84 13.64
N ASP A 182 -13.20 17.71 13.33
CA ASP A 182 -12.41 17.62 12.10
C ASP A 182 -11.45 16.41 12.15
N THR A 183 -10.81 16.16 13.29
CA THR A 183 -9.96 14.98 13.48
C THR A 183 -10.77 13.68 13.37
N LEU A 184 -11.95 13.61 14.02
CA LEU A 184 -12.86 12.46 13.92
C LEU A 184 -13.29 12.22 12.47
N ALA A 185 -13.64 13.27 11.72
CA ALA A 185 -14.05 13.14 10.32
C ALA A 185 -12.91 12.66 9.42
N ARG A 186 -11.68 13.17 9.59
CA ARG A 186 -10.50 12.73 8.83
C ARG A 186 -10.10 11.30 9.15
N MET A 187 -10.06 10.95 10.44
CA MET A 187 -9.80 9.59 10.90
C MET A 187 -10.85 8.64 10.33
N THR A 188 -12.14 8.95 10.48
CA THR A 188 -13.23 8.13 9.95
C THR A 188 -13.16 8.01 8.43
N GLY A 189 -12.87 9.08 7.69
CA GLY A 189 -12.73 9.03 6.23
C GLY A 189 -11.58 8.15 5.76
N PHE A 190 -10.53 8.02 6.58
CA PHE A 190 -9.49 7.03 6.37
C PHE A 190 -9.98 5.61 6.72
N LEU A 191 -10.60 5.41 7.88
CA LEU A 191 -11.09 4.10 8.32
C LEU A 191 -12.14 3.51 7.37
N ALA A 192 -13.06 4.34 6.88
CA ALA A 192 -14.11 3.98 5.93
C ALA A 192 -13.61 3.41 4.60
N LYS A 193 -12.34 3.68 4.26
CA LYS A 193 -11.72 3.11 3.06
C LYS A 193 -11.09 1.75 3.30
N ASN A 194 -10.85 1.36 4.55
CA ASN A 194 -9.94 0.27 4.89
C ASN A 194 -10.54 -0.80 5.82
N ILE A 195 -11.54 -0.48 6.65
CA ILE A 195 -12.12 -1.40 7.64
C ILE A 195 -13.66 -1.32 7.69
N PRO A 196 -14.37 -2.34 8.19
CA PRO A 196 -15.82 -2.32 8.40
C PRO A 196 -16.30 -1.22 9.37
N TYR A 197 -17.59 -0.86 9.26
CA TYR A 197 -18.23 0.18 10.08
C TYR A 197 -18.09 -0.07 11.59
N GLN A 198 -18.32 -1.30 12.05
CA GLN A 198 -18.27 -1.63 13.47
C GLN A 198 -16.87 -1.42 14.05
N ASP A 199 -15.82 -1.87 13.34
CA ASP A 199 -14.43 -1.68 13.74
C ASP A 199 -14.07 -0.19 13.79
N ALA A 200 -14.51 0.60 12.80
CA ALA A 200 -14.23 2.04 12.78
C ALA A 200 -14.98 2.82 13.87
N LEU A 201 -16.19 2.39 14.21
CA LEU A 201 -16.92 2.93 15.35
C LEU A 201 -16.18 2.63 16.65
N GLU A 202 -15.71 1.39 16.84
CA GLU A 202 -14.93 1.00 18.01
C GLU A 202 -13.63 1.82 18.11
N PHE A 203 -12.91 2.00 17.00
CA PHE A 203 -11.72 2.86 16.96
C PHE A 203 -12.03 4.32 17.30
N ALA A 204 -13.15 4.87 16.82
CA ALA A 204 -13.57 6.23 17.12
C ALA A 204 -13.94 6.43 18.60
N LEU A 205 -14.58 5.42 19.21
CA LEU A 205 -14.91 5.41 20.63
C LEU A 205 -13.65 5.31 21.50
N VAL A 206 -12.72 4.43 21.14
CA VAL A 206 -11.42 4.29 21.82
C VAL A 206 -10.60 5.57 21.70
N TRP A 207 -10.56 6.19 20.51
CA TRP A 207 -9.92 7.49 20.31
C TRP A 207 -10.51 8.58 21.20
N ASN A 208 -11.84 8.61 21.35
CA ASN A 208 -12.52 9.62 22.16
C ASN A 208 -12.21 9.55 23.65
N THR A 209 -11.82 8.37 24.18
CA THR A 209 -11.34 8.23 25.57
C THR A 209 -10.10 9.06 25.87
N LYS A 210 -9.37 9.48 24.84
CA LYS A 210 -8.15 10.30 24.93
C LYS A 210 -8.44 11.81 24.83
N ASN A 211 -9.70 12.21 24.61
CA ASN A 211 -10.11 13.62 24.52
C ASN A 211 -10.62 14.12 25.88
N ASN A 212 -10.33 15.37 26.22
CA ASN A 212 -10.85 16.02 27.42
C ASN A 212 -11.46 17.41 27.11
N PRO A 213 -12.78 17.62 27.22
CA PRO A 213 -13.80 16.59 27.50
C PRO A 213 -14.03 15.66 26.29
N PRO A 214 -14.51 14.42 26.50
CA PRO A 214 -14.90 13.52 25.42
C PRO A 214 -16.10 14.08 24.64
N LEU A 215 -16.21 13.72 23.36
CA LEU A 215 -17.42 13.93 22.57
C LEU A 215 -18.56 13.01 23.05
N PRO A 216 -19.82 13.43 22.94
CA PRO A 216 -20.99 12.56 23.13
C PRO A 216 -20.96 11.33 22.21
N HIS A 217 -21.41 10.19 22.71
CA HIS A 217 -21.37 8.90 22.00
C HIS A 217 -22.19 8.92 20.70
N ASP A 218 -23.38 9.54 20.76
CA ASP A 218 -24.29 9.74 19.64
C ASP A 218 -23.69 10.64 18.54
N GLU A 219 -22.87 11.63 18.92
CA GLU A 219 -22.16 12.48 17.95
C GLU A 219 -21.10 11.70 17.17
N ILE A 220 -20.44 10.73 17.82
CA ILE A 220 -19.45 9.86 17.19
C ILE A 220 -20.12 8.89 16.22
N GLU A 221 -21.13 8.16 16.68
CA GLU A 221 -21.89 7.23 15.83
C GLU A 221 -22.41 7.91 14.57
N ARG A 222 -23.04 9.08 14.73
CA ARG A 222 -23.58 9.85 13.61
C ARG A 222 -22.51 10.26 12.61
N THR A 223 -21.35 10.69 13.09
CA THR A 223 -20.23 11.11 12.24
C THR A 223 -19.63 9.92 11.48
N VAL A 224 -19.45 8.79 12.17
CA VAL A 224 -18.92 7.55 11.59
C VAL A 224 -19.87 7.02 10.51
N LEU A 225 -21.16 6.90 10.85
CA LEU A 225 -22.19 6.40 9.94
C LEU A 225 -22.33 7.26 8.68
N SER A 226 -22.32 8.59 8.84
CA SER A 226 -22.42 9.54 7.72
C SER A 226 -21.29 9.36 6.71
N ILE A 227 -20.05 9.21 7.18
CA ILE A 227 -18.87 9.07 6.31
C ILE A 227 -18.85 7.71 5.61
N TYR A 228 -19.20 6.62 6.31
CA TYR A 228 -19.32 5.29 5.70
C TYR A 228 -20.37 5.26 4.58
N ARG A 229 -21.52 5.93 4.79
CA ARG A 229 -22.55 6.06 3.76
C ARG A 229 -22.03 6.83 2.53
N LEU A 230 -21.26 7.89 2.73
CA LEU A 230 -20.66 8.68 1.64
C LEU A 230 -19.59 7.90 0.87
N GLU A 231 -18.76 7.10 1.55
CA GLU A 231 -17.76 6.25 0.90
C GLU A 231 -18.40 5.08 0.14
N GLY A 232 -19.46 4.46 0.67
CA GLY A 232 -20.23 3.43 -0.04
C GLY A 232 -20.84 3.93 -1.35
N ILE A 233 -21.43 5.13 -1.33
CA ILE A 233 -21.96 5.79 -2.54
C ILE A 233 -20.83 6.12 -3.54
N ALA A 234 -19.65 6.53 -3.06
CA ALA A 234 -18.51 6.83 -3.93
C ALA A 234 -17.91 5.58 -4.59
N ARG A 235 -17.94 4.43 -3.91
CA ARG A 235 -17.50 3.14 -4.46
C ARG A 235 -18.43 2.64 -5.55
N ALA A 236 -19.75 2.72 -5.35
CA ALA A 236 -20.75 2.31 -6.34
C ALA A 236 -20.61 3.09 -7.67
N LYS A 237 -20.37 4.41 -7.61
CA LYS A 237 -20.16 5.23 -8.81
C LYS A 237 -18.88 4.90 -9.59
N LYS A 238 -17.88 4.32 -8.94
CA LYS A 238 -16.58 4.02 -9.55
C LYS A 238 -16.56 2.66 -10.28
N ALA A 239 -17.57 1.83 -10.05
CA ALA A 239 -17.72 0.51 -10.65
C ALA A 239 -18.40 0.53 -12.04
N GLU A 240 -18.94 1.67 -12.49
CA GLU A 240 -19.71 1.81 -13.75
C GLU A 240 -18.87 2.23 -14.99
N GLU A 241 -17.55 2.48 -14.87
CA GLU A 241 -16.68 2.83 -16.02
C GLU A 241 -15.94 1.60 -16.62
N PRO A 242 -15.90 1.40 -17.96
CA PRO A 242 -15.31 0.21 -18.56
C PRO A 242 -13.78 0.32 -18.74
N ALA A 243 -13.04 -0.73 -18.37
CA ALA A 243 -11.58 -0.82 -18.48
C ALA A 243 -11.11 -1.93 -19.47
N ALA A 244 -10.00 -1.67 -20.16
CA ALA A 244 -9.27 -2.57 -21.06
C ALA A 244 -8.39 -3.61 -20.29
N PRO A 245 -7.90 -4.71 -20.93
CA PRO A 245 -7.68 -5.99 -20.25
C PRO A 245 -6.33 -6.22 -19.55
N THR A 246 -6.47 -6.72 -18.30
CA THR A 246 -5.76 -7.75 -17.48
C THR A 246 -4.24 -7.85 -17.31
N ALA A 247 -3.79 -7.86 -16.03
CA ALA A 247 -3.22 -9.05 -15.35
C ALA A 247 -3.03 -8.84 -13.83
N GLY A 248 -3.64 -9.73 -13.03
CA GLY A 248 -3.65 -9.80 -11.56
C GLY A 248 -5.08 -10.05 -11.06
N PRO A 249 -5.33 -11.01 -10.15
CA PRO A 249 -6.69 -11.47 -9.88
C PRO A 249 -7.52 -10.32 -9.32
N VAL A 250 -8.59 -10.03 -10.04
CA VAL A 250 -9.76 -9.32 -9.56
C VAL A 250 -10.37 -10.23 -8.51
N ILE A 251 -10.48 -9.76 -7.27
CA ILE A 251 -11.51 -10.28 -6.37
C ILE A 251 -12.71 -9.39 -6.70
N GLU A 252 -13.66 -9.97 -7.41
CA GLU A 252 -14.97 -9.38 -7.66
C GLU A 252 -15.68 -9.29 -6.29
N ASP A 253 -16.12 -8.09 -5.91
CA ASP A 253 -17.03 -7.92 -4.78
C ASP A 253 -18.43 -8.34 -5.24
N GLU A 254 -18.69 -9.64 -5.25
CA GLU A 254 -20.04 -10.13 -5.01
C GLU A 254 -20.32 -9.94 -3.51
N GLU A 255 -21.14 -8.94 -3.17
CA GLU A 255 -22.00 -9.07 -2.00
C GLU A 255 -23.11 -10.09 -2.34
N GLU A 256 -22.73 -11.34 -2.62
CA GLU A 256 -23.56 -12.43 -2.12
C GLU A 256 -23.36 -12.42 -0.61
N ASN A 257 -24.45 -12.61 0.14
CA ASN A 257 -24.34 -13.01 1.54
C ASN A 257 -23.29 -14.12 1.60
N ALA A 258 -22.05 -13.81 2.03
CA ALA A 258 -21.01 -14.82 2.13
C ALA A 258 -21.54 -15.82 3.13
N LYS A 259 -22.15 -16.90 2.63
CA LYS A 259 -22.73 -17.91 3.47
C LYS A 259 -21.57 -18.40 4.31
N GLU A 260 -21.68 -18.25 5.63
CA GLU A 260 -20.68 -18.82 6.55
C GLU A 260 -20.58 -20.34 6.38
N VAL A 261 -21.61 -20.94 5.77
CA VAL A 261 -21.72 -22.33 5.37
C VAL A 261 -21.88 -22.40 3.85
N LEU A 262 -20.85 -22.83 3.14
CA LEU A 262 -20.90 -23.08 1.70
C LEU A 262 -21.43 -24.50 1.45
N GLU A 263 -22.40 -24.63 0.53
CA GLU A 263 -22.86 -25.91 -0.01
C GLU A 263 -22.06 -26.31 -1.25
N ILE A 264 -22.15 -27.56 -1.69
CA ILE A 264 -21.37 -28.05 -2.84
C ILE A 264 -21.68 -27.29 -4.12
N ASP A 265 -22.94 -26.87 -4.28
CA ASP A 265 -23.40 -26.10 -5.43
C ASP A 265 -22.77 -24.70 -5.45
N ASP A 266 -22.51 -24.09 -4.27
CA ASP A 266 -21.81 -22.80 -4.16
C ASP A 266 -20.32 -22.93 -4.55
N LEU A 267 -19.79 -24.14 -4.72
CA LEU A 267 -18.39 -24.44 -5.03
C LEU A 267 -18.18 -25.08 -6.40
N SER A 268 -19.26 -25.41 -7.14
CA SER A 268 -19.20 -26.25 -8.33
C SER A 268 -18.25 -25.69 -9.38
N ASP A 269 -18.38 -24.40 -9.72
CA ASP A 269 -17.54 -23.76 -10.75
C ASP A 269 -16.05 -23.84 -10.42
N GLY A 270 -15.69 -23.67 -9.15
CA GLY A 270 -14.31 -23.79 -8.69
C GLY A 270 -13.79 -25.24 -8.74
N ILE A 271 -14.64 -26.22 -8.47
CA ILE A 271 -14.31 -27.64 -8.57
C ILE A 271 -14.15 -28.05 -10.04
N ASP A 272 -15.07 -27.61 -10.89
CA ASP A 272 -15.08 -27.92 -12.33
C ASP A 272 -13.86 -27.31 -13.01
N SER A 273 -13.51 -26.05 -12.70
CA SER A 273 -12.26 -25.44 -13.17
C SER A 273 -11.02 -26.22 -12.72
N MET A 274 -10.96 -26.68 -11.46
CA MET A 274 -9.83 -27.51 -10.99
C MET A 274 -9.78 -28.90 -11.65
N TYR A 275 -10.92 -29.45 -12.07
CA TYR A 275 -10.99 -30.70 -12.80
C TYR A 275 -10.47 -30.54 -14.24
N GLU A 276 -10.88 -29.45 -14.91
CA GLU A 276 -10.51 -29.17 -16.29
C GLU A 276 -9.05 -28.70 -16.44
N GLU A 277 -8.61 -27.77 -15.59
CA GLU A 277 -7.30 -27.13 -15.69
C GLU A 277 -6.23 -27.80 -14.81
N GLY A 278 -6.65 -28.66 -13.88
CA GLY A 278 -5.82 -29.25 -12.84
C GLY A 278 -5.67 -28.34 -11.61
N LEU A 279 -5.16 -28.90 -10.52
CA LEU A 279 -4.95 -28.14 -9.28
C LEU A 279 -3.89 -27.05 -9.49
N PRO A 280 -4.16 -25.79 -9.10
CA PRO A 280 -3.24 -24.68 -9.34
C PRO A 280 -1.91 -24.91 -8.61
N PRO A 281 -0.78 -24.96 -9.33
CA PRO A 281 0.53 -25.18 -8.71
C PRO A 281 0.99 -23.92 -7.96
N GLY A 282 1.94 -24.09 -7.05
CA GLY A 282 2.66 -22.95 -6.49
C GLY A 282 3.59 -22.29 -7.51
N GLU A 283 4.07 -21.08 -7.19
CA GLU A 283 5.04 -20.37 -8.02
C GLU A 283 6.42 -21.04 -7.95
N SER A 284 7.10 -21.12 -9.10
CA SER A 284 8.45 -21.66 -9.20
C SER A 284 9.42 -20.91 -8.28
N THR A 285 10.32 -21.66 -7.64
CA THR A 285 11.41 -21.14 -6.81
C THR A 285 12.54 -20.53 -7.63
N GLY A 286 12.56 -20.77 -8.94
CA GLY A 286 13.66 -20.44 -9.85
C GLY A 286 14.78 -21.49 -9.88
N TRP A 287 14.72 -22.52 -9.05
CA TRP A 287 15.65 -23.66 -9.07
C TRP A 287 14.91 -24.91 -9.55
N LYS A 288 15.28 -25.40 -10.73
CA LYS A 288 14.57 -26.49 -11.41
C LYS A 288 14.61 -27.79 -10.63
N THR A 289 15.66 -28.00 -9.84
CA THR A 289 15.79 -29.19 -8.99
C THR A 289 14.96 -29.08 -7.71
N LEU A 290 14.60 -27.86 -7.28
CA LEU A 290 13.79 -27.64 -6.08
C LEU A 290 12.29 -27.66 -6.37
N ASP A 291 11.86 -27.13 -7.51
CA ASP A 291 10.44 -27.02 -7.89
C ASP A 291 9.62 -28.33 -7.76
N PRO A 292 10.15 -29.52 -8.12
CA PRO A 292 9.42 -30.79 -7.92
C PRO A 292 9.16 -31.14 -6.45
N HIS A 293 9.91 -30.53 -5.53
CA HIS A 293 9.82 -30.76 -4.09
C HIS A 293 9.10 -29.62 -3.37
N TYR A 294 9.23 -28.39 -3.84
CA TYR A 294 8.66 -27.22 -3.20
C TYR A 294 8.47 -26.09 -4.20
N THR A 295 7.24 -25.57 -4.25
CA THR A 295 6.87 -24.31 -4.92
C THR A 295 6.18 -23.37 -3.94
N VAL A 296 6.17 -22.07 -4.23
CA VAL A 296 5.67 -21.03 -3.33
C VAL A 296 4.25 -20.64 -3.70
N HIS A 297 3.27 -21.13 -2.93
CA HIS A 297 1.87 -20.84 -3.20
C HIS A 297 1.39 -19.62 -2.39
N PRO A 298 0.75 -18.59 -2.98
CA PRO A 298 0.11 -17.49 -2.24
C PRO A 298 -0.83 -17.99 -1.14
N GLY A 299 -0.94 -17.26 -0.05
CA GLY A 299 -1.83 -17.68 1.05
C GLY A 299 -1.42 -19.00 1.70
N GLN A 300 -0.14 -19.37 1.72
CA GLN A 300 0.40 -20.48 2.55
C GLN A 300 1.43 -19.97 3.57
N ILE A 301 1.76 -20.81 4.56
CA ILE A 301 2.85 -20.56 5.50
C ILE A 301 3.98 -21.56 5.31
N THR A 302 5.18 -21.04 5.06
CA THR A 302 6.42 -21.81 5.03
C THR A 302 7.27 -21.51 6.25
N ILE A 303 7.53 -22.53 7.05
CA ILE A 303 8.47 -22.46 8.17
C ILE A 303 9.85 -22.88 7.69
N VAL A 304 10.84 -22.03 7.96
CA VAL A 304 12.24 -22.22 7.56
C VAL A 304 13.09 -22.39 8.81
N THR A 305 13.80 -23.49 8.90
CA THR A 305 14.68 -23.79 10.03
C THR A 305 16.06 -24.28 9.57
N GLY A 306 16.94 -24.57 10.52
CA GLY A 306 18.35 -24.84 10.27
C GLY A 306 19.25 -24.25 11.35
N ILE A 307 20.40 -24.88 11.55
CA ILE A 307 21.38 -24.47 12.56
C ILE A 307 21.77 -22.99 12.33
N PRO A 308 21.94 -22.17 13.38
CA PRO A 308 22.44 -20.80 13.26
C PRO A 308 23.70 -20.73 12.38
N GLY A 309 23.76 -19.75 11.49
CA GLY A 309 24.86 -19.63 10.53
C GLY A 309 24.80 -20.59 9.32
N HIS A 310 23.81 -21.48 9.18
CA HIS A 310 23.68 -22.35 8.00
C HIS A 310 23.05 -21.68 6.76
N GLY A 311 22.77 -20.37 6.80
CA GLY A 311 22.38 -19.62 5.59
C GLY A 311 20.88 -19.60 5.29
N LYS A 312 20.02 -19.74 6.31
CA LYS A 312 18.55 -19.65 6.16
C LYS A 312 18.11 -18.34 5.51
N SER A 313 18.55 -17.21 6.07
CA SER A 313 18.26 -15.87 5.56
C SER A 313 18.76 -15.71 4.12
N GLU A 314 19.99 -16.15 3.85
CA GLU A 314 20.57 -16.13 2.49
C GLU A 314 19.73 -16.93 1.47
N PHE A 315 19.25 -18.11 1.86
CA PHE A 315 18.38 -18.93 1.00
C PHE A 315 17.05 -18.24 0.72
N ILE A 316 16.41 -17.68 1.75
CA ILE A 316 15.11 -17.01 1.60
C ILE A 316 15.24 -15.71 0.81
N ASP A 317 16.29 -14.93 1.01
CA ASP A 317 16.59 -13.76 0.19
C ASP A 317 16.75 -14.13 -1.28
N ALA A 318 17.49 -15.19 -1.59
CA ALA A 318 17.67 -15.65 -2.96
C ALA A 318 16.35 -16.11 -3.59
N LEU A 319 15.52 -16.82 -2.82
CA LEU A 319 14.18 -17.21 -3.24
C LEU A 319 13.29 -15.98 -3.50
N MET A 320 13.30 -14.99 -2.61
CA MET A 320 12.54 -13.75 -2.80
C MET A 320 12.99 -13.02 -4.07
N VAL A 321 14.30 -12.88 -4.31
CA VAL A 321 14.83 -12.27 -5.54
C VAL A 321 14.36 -13.02 -6.79
N ASN A 322 14.33 -14.36 -6.77
CA ASN A 322 13.80 -15.16 -7.87
C ASN A 322 12.30 -14.90 -8.11
N LEU A 323 11.48 -14.90 -7.05
CA LEU A 323 10.04 -14.64 -7.13
C LEU A 323 9.74 -13.22 -7.63
N VAL A 324 10.50 -12.22 -7.17
CA VAL A 324 10.37 -10.85 -7.67
C VAL A 324 10.76 -10.76 -9.14
N THR A 325 11.83 -11.44 -9.55
CA THR A 325 12.31 -11.42 -10.94
C THR A 325 11.31 -12.11 -11.89
N ALA A 326 10.79 -13.27 -11.51
CA ALA A 326 9.92 -14.07 -12.37
C ALA A 326 8.46 -13.60 -12.36
N LYS A 327 7.96 -13.13 -11.22
CA LYS A 327 6.52 -12.91 -10.99
C LYS A 327 6.19 -11.53 -10.40
N GLN A 328 7.15 -10.61 -10.35
CA GLN A 328 6.98 -9.25 -9.80
C GLN A 328 6.38 -9.25 -8.38
N TRP A 329 6.73 -10.27 -7.59
CA TRP A 329 6.31 -10.33 -6.19
C TRP A 329 6.76 -9.09 -5.42
N LYS A 330 5.96 -8.74 -4.42
CA LYS A 330 6.24 -7.68 -3.47
C LYS A 330 6.29 -8.25 -2.06
N PHE A 331 7.29 -7.89 -1.28
CA PHE A 331 7.57 -8.44 0.03
C PHE A 331 7.56 -7.37 1.12
N ALA A 332 6.86 -7.66 2.22
CA ALA A 332 7.13 -7.03 3.51
C ALA A 332 8.17 -7.87 4.27
N ILE A 333 9.20 -7.23 4.84
CA ILE A 333 10.29 -7.90 5.53
C ILE A 333 10.44 -7.31 6.92
N PHE A 334 10.25 -8.14 7.94
CA PHE A 334 10.74 -7.89 9.29
C PHE A 334 12.06 -8.64 9.48
N SER A 335 13.17 -7.91 9.56
CA SER A 335 14.51 -8.47 9.78
C SER A 335 15.07 -7.94 11.10
N ALA A 336 15.10 -8.78 12.13
CA ALA A 336 15.53 -8.34 13.46
C ALA A 336 17.06 -8.34 13.61
N GLU A 337 17.74 -9.29 12.95
CA GLU A 337 19.20 -9.45 13.05
C GLU A 337 19.99 -8.49 12.15
N SER A 338 19.34 -7.88 11.15
CA SER A 338 20.02 -7.07 10.14
C SER A 338 19.27 -5.77 9.89
N LYS A 339 19.98 -4.64 10.00
CA LYS A 339 19.43 -3.34 9.62
C LYS A 339 19.01 -3.35 8.15
N PRO A 340 17.93 -2.64 7.74
CA PRO A 340 17.43 -2.69 6.38
C PRO A 340 18.44 -2.27 5.31
N ASP A 341 19.36 -1.36 5.61
CA ASP A 341 20.43 -0.97 4.71
C ASP A 341 21.35 -2.15 4.41
N ARG A 342 21.77 -2.90 5.44
CA ARG A 342 22.61 -4.08 5.30
C ARG A 342 21.88 -5.22 4.61
N HIS A 343 20.62 -5.46 4.97
CA HIS A 343 19.78 -6.47 4.33
C HIS A 343 19.56 -6.14 2.84
N SER A 344 19.27 -4.87 2.52
CA SER A 344 19.12 -4.39 1.13
C SER A 344 20.37 -4.64 0.29
N VAL A 345 21.57 -4.45 0.86
CA VAL A 345 22.82 -4.78 0.18
C VAL A 345 22.87 -6.26 -0.19
N GLY A 346 22.49 -7.16 0.71
CA GLY A 346 22.45 -8.60 0.44
C GLY A 346 21.48 -8.98 -0.69
N LEU A 347 20.31 -8.34 -0.77
CA LEU A 347 19.38 -8.53 -1.88
C LEU A 347 19.94 -8.00 -3.21
N ILE A 348 20.64 -6.85 -3.19
CA ILE A 348 21.30 -6.28 -4.37
C ILE A 348 22.44 -7.18 -4.87
N GLU A 349 23.26 -7.72 -3.99
CA GLU A 349 24.33 -8.67 -4.35
C GLU A 349 23.76 -9.91 -5.07
N LYS A 350 22.62 -10.42 -4.57
CA LYS A 350 21.89 -11.54 -5.19
C LYS A 350 21.24 -11.16 -6.52
N PHE A 351 20.66 -9.97 -6.65
CA PHE A 351 20.06 -9.53 -7.91
C PHE A 351 21.11 -9.24 -8.99
N VAL A 352 22.18 -8.52 -8.64
CA VAL A 352 23.24 -8.12 -9.58
C VAL A 352 24.19 -9.28 -9.89
N GLY A 353 24.49 -10.13 -8.90
CA GLY A 353 25.45 -11.22 -9.04
C GLY A 353 26.91 -10.79 -8.92
N MET A 354 27.16 -9.73 -8.16
CA MET A 354 28.49 -9.21 -7.90
C MET A 354 28.56 -8.73 -6.45
N PRO A 355 29.73 -8.77 -5.79
CA PRO A 355 29.92 -8.19 -4.47
C PRO A 355 29.64 -6.69 -4.45
N PHE A 356 29.03 -6.20 -3.37
CA PHE A 356 28.82 -4.77 -3.14
C PHE A 356 30.10 -4.11 -2.63
N GLY A 357 30.74 -4.75 -1.65
CA GLY A 357 32.01 -4.34 -1.05
C GLY A 357 33.24 -4.89 -1.76
N LYS A 358 34.43 -4.53 -1.26
CA LYS A 358 35.67 -5.22 -1.70
C LYS A 358 35.56 -6.69 -1.32
N GLY A 359 35.80 -7.59 -2.27
CA GLY A 359 35.67 -9.03 -2.09
C GLY A 359 36.69 -9.80 -2.93
N PRO A 360 36.59 -11.13 -2.96
CA PRO A 360 37.50 -12.00 -3.71
C PRO A 360 37.34 -11.85 -5.24
N SER A 361 36.25 -11.25 -5.70
CA SER A 361 36.00 -10.89 -7.10
C SER A 361 35.75 -9.38 -7.26
N GLN A 362 35.67 -8.93 -8.51
CA GLN A 362 35.40 -7.53 -8.83
C GLN A 362 34.03 -7.10 -8.27
N ARG A 363 34.03 -6.06 -7.44
CA ARG A 363 32.80 -5.47 -6.89
C ARG A 363 31.99 -4.75 -7.96
N MET A 364 30.70 -4.63 -7.74
CA MET A 364 29.81 -3.84 -8.58
C MET A 364 30.21 -2.36 -8.63
N ASP A 365 30.02 -1.73 -9.80
CA ASP A 365 30.18 -0.29 -9.98
C ASP A 365 28.94 0.48 -9.49
N LYS A 366 29.01 1.81 -9.52
CA LYS A 366 27.90 2.67 -9.08
C LYS A 366 26.62 2.47 -9.89
N LEU A 367 26.73 2.21 -11.19
CA LEU A 367 25.57 2.03 -12.06
C LEU A 367 24.79 0.77 -11.66
N ARG A 368 25.51 -0.33 -11.39
CA ARG A 368 24.94 -1.59 -10.90
C ARG A 368 24.32 -1.45 -9.51
N VAL A 369 24.90 -0.64 -8.62
CA VAL A 369 24.28 -0.31 -7.33
C VAL A 369 22.94 0.40 -7.52
N GLU A 370 22.87 1.40 -8.40
CA GLU A 370 21.62 2.12 -8.67
C GLU A 370 20.56 1.22 -9.33
N ALA A 371 20.97 0.34 -10.25
CA ALA A 371 20.07 -0.67 -10.82
C ALA A 371 19.52 -1.62 -9.74
N GLY A 372 20.35 -2.03 -8.78
CA GLY A 372 19.92 -2.81 -7.62
C GLY A 372 18.89 -2.07 -6.76
N LYS A 373 19.12 -0.79 -6.47
CA LYS A 373 18.15 0.04 -5.73
C LYS A 373 16.83 0.19 -6.47
N GLU A 374 16.86 0.34 -7.80
CA GLU A 374 15.65 0.39 -8.64
C GLU A 374 14.89 -0.95 -8.60
N PHE A 375 15.62 -2.07 -8.63
CA PHE A 375 15.02 -3.39 -8.48
C PHE A 375 14.29 -3.54 -7.15
N LEU A 376 14.87 -3.05 -6.05
CA LEU A 376 14.21 -3.10 -4.75
C LEU A 376 12.99 -2.16 -4.64
N ARG A 377 13.01 -1.04 -5.36
CA ARG A 377 11.99 0.03 -5.24
C ARG A 377 10.60 -0.48 -5.57
N GLY A 378 9.67 -0.29 -4.63
CA GLY A 378 8.27 -0.70 -4.76
C GLY A 378 8.05 -2.22 -4.70
N ARG A 379 9.10 -3.00 -4.45
CA ARG A 379 9.07 -4.46 -4.37
C ARG A 379 9.45 -5.00 -2.99
N PHE A 380 10.33 -4.33 -2.26
CA PHE A 380 10.72 -4.72 -0.91
C PHE A 380 10.41 -3.59 0.09
N PHE A 381 9.67 -3.93 1.15
CA PHE A 381 9.24 -3.00 2.20
C PHE A 381 9.73 -3.51 3.55
N PHE A 382 10.66 -2.78 4.17
CA PHE A 382 11.23 -3.18 5.46
C PHE A 382 10.38 -2.65 6.62
N LEU A 383 10.06 -3.53 7.55
CA LEU A 383 9.32 -3.25 8.77
C LEU A 383 10.31 -3.05 9.92
N GLU A 384 10.56 -1.80 10.28
CA GLU A 384 11.38 -1.43 11.44
C GLU A 384 10.49 -0.84 12.54
N PRO A 385 10.15 -1.64 13.57
CA PRO A 385 9.45 -1.09 14.73
C PRO A 385 10.41 -0.18 15.51
N SER A 386 9.89 0.93 16.05
CA SER A 386 10.57 1.59 17.17
C SER A 386 10.59 0.66 18.39
N GLU A 387 11.47 0.89 19.36
CA GLU A 387 11.70 0.04 20.55
C GLU A 387 10.43 -0.34 21.36
N LYS A 388 9.27 0.26 21.07
CA LYS A 388 7.97 -0.02 21.72
C LYS A 388 7.08 -1.04 20.97
N HIS A 389 7.42 -1.46 19.76
CA HIS A 389 6.49 -2.11 18.81
C HIS A 389 6.99 -3.40 18.12
N THR A 390 7.84 -4.19 18.76
CA THR A 390 8.43 -5.43 18.19
C THR A 390 7.51 -6.67 18.30
N THR A 391 6.19 -6.49 18.37
CA THR A 391 5.23 -7.60 18.53
C THR A 391 4.74 -8.15 17.19
N LEU A 392 4.30 -9.42 17.19
CA LEU A 392 3.69 -10.04 16.01
C LEU A 392 2.46 -9.28 15.51
N ASP A 393 1.62 -8.77 16.42
CA ASP A 393 0.38 -8.07 16.05
C ASP A 393 0.68 -6.80 15.25
N TRP A 394 1.73 -6.06 15.64
CA TRP A 394 2.18 -4.89 14.90
C TRP A 394 2.68 -5.28 13.50
N ILE A 395 3.46 -6.36 13.37
CA ILE A 395 3.93 -6.86 12.07
C ILE A 395 2.75 -7.22 11.16
N ILE A 396 1.75 -7.92 11.69
CA ILE A 396 0.54 -8.30 10.95
C ILE A 396 -0.25 -7.06 10.51
N GLU A 397 -0.37 -6.07 11.39
CA GLU A 397 -1.04 -4.79 11.08
C GLU A 397 -0.32 -4.05 9.93
N GLN A 398 1.00 -3.87 10.03
CA GLN A 398 1.78 -3.21 8.97
C GLN A 398 1.75 -3.99 7.66
N ALA A 399 1.84 -5.32 7.72
CA ALA A 399 1.70 -6.17 6.54
C ALA A 399 0.30 -6.01 5.91
N GLY A 400 -0.76 -5.95 6.71
CA GLY A 400 -2.13 -5.69 6.24
C GLY A 400 -2.27 -4.34 5.54
N ILE A 401 -1.66 -3.28 6.08
CA ILE A 401 -1.61 -1.96 5.43
C ILE A 401 -0.88 -2.06 4.08
N LEU A 402 0.23 -2.78 4.02
CA LEU A 402 0.99 -2.98 2.79
C LEU A 402 0.25 -3.84 1.75
N VAL A 403 -0.59 -4.79 2.19
CA VAL A 403 -1.51 -5.51 1.28
C VAL A 403 -2.45 -4.50 0.62
N ALA A 404 -3.13 -3.67 1.41
CA ALA A 404 -4.09 -2.70 0.89
C ALA A 404 -3.46 -1.61 0.01
N GLN A 405 -2.28 -1.10 0.39
CA GLN A 405 -1.65 0.04 -0.28
C GLN A 405 -0.73 -0.33 -1.44
N LYS A 406 -0.07 -1.50 -1.37
CA LYS A 406 1.01 -1.89 -2.27
C LYS A 406 0.77 -3.23 -2.94
N GLY A 407 -0.17 -4.04 -2.45
CA GLY A 407 -0.46 -5.38 -2.97
C GLY A 407 0.71 -6.33 -2.74
N ILE A 408 1.21 -6.44 -1.50
CA ILE A 408 2.28 -7.40 -1.19
C ILE A 408 1.80 -8.84 -1.39
N ASN A 409 2.68 -9.70 -1.89
CA ASN A 409 2.44 -11.13 -2.10
C ASN A 409 3.07 -11.98 -0.98
N GLY A 410 4.12 -11.48 -0.35
CA GLY A 410 4.87 -12.20 0.68
C GLY A 410 5.15 -11.36 1.94
N LEU A 411 5.17 -12.03 3.08
CA LEU A 411 5.64 -11.51 4.36
C LEU A 411 6.77 -12.39 4.89
N LEU A 412 7.94 -11.81 5.11
CA LEU A 412 9.08 -12.45 5.78
C LEU A 412 9.21 -11.95 7.21
N ILE A 413 9.34 -12.88 8.16
CA ILE A 413 9.73 -12.61 9.55
C ILE A 413 11.00 -13.43 9.83
N ASP A 414 12.14 -12.73 10.00
CA ASP A 414 13.46 -13.34 10.12
C ASP A 414 14.33 -12.67 11.21
N PRO A 415 14.62 -13.36 12.33
CA PRO A 415 14.00 -14.59 12.84
C PRO A 415 12.82 -14.32 13.78
N TRP A 416 11.96 -15.33 13.94
CA TRP A 416 10.86 -15.36 14.91
C TRP A 416 11.32 -15.12 16.36
N ASN A 417 12.50 -15.63 16.70
CA ASN A 417 13.03 -15.68 18.06
C ASN A 417 13.32 -14.28 18.66
N GLU A 418 13.43 -13.25 17.81
CA GLU A 418 13.73 -11.88 18.24
C GLU A 418 12.47 -11.03 18.47
N LEU A 419 11.28 -11.60 18.28
CA LEU A 419 10.02 -10.89 18.57
C LEU A 419 9.81 -10.71 20.07
N GLU A 420 9.28 -9.55 20.48
CA GLU A 420 8.83 -9.36 21.85
C GLU A 420 7.62 -10.26 22.13
N HIS A 421 7.88 -11.33 22.87
CA HIS A 421 6.86 -12.26 23.32
C HIS A 421 6.14 -11.72 24.56
N LYS A 422 5.23 -10.75 24.35
CA LYS A 422 4.29 -10.28 25.38
C LYS A 422 3.32 -11.42 25.73
N ARG A 423 3.72 -12.26 26.68
CA ARG A 423 2.92 -13.34 27.24
C ARG A 423 2.08 -12.80 28.39
N SER A 424 0.77 -12.99 28.34
CA SER A 424 -0.11 -12.77 29.49
C SER A 424 0.30 -13.69 30.63
N ASN A 425 0.12 -13.26 31.88
CA ASN A 425 0.42 -14.07 33.06
C ASN A 425 -0.28 -15.45 32.95
N GLY A 426 0.50 -16.53 33.04
CA GLY A 426 0.02 -17.90 33.00
C GLY A 426 0.01 -18.57 31.62
N VAL A 427 0.28 -17.85 30.52
CA VAL A 427 0.35 -18.46 29.17
C VAL A 427 1.71 -19.09 28.93
N SER A 428 1.73 -20.38 28.61
CA SER A 428 2.97 -21.11 28.27
C SER A 428 3.55 -20.63 26.94
N GLU A 429 4.86 -20.80 26.74
CA GLU A 429 5.52 -20.51 25.44
C GLU A 429 4.89 -21.30 24.29
N THR A 430 4.54 -22.57 24.54
CA THR A 430 3.89 -23.45 23.58
C THR A 430 2.53 -22.91 23.14
N GLU A 431 1.72 -22.46 24.10
CA GLU A 431 0.41 -21.89 23.84
C GLU A 431 0.53 -20.56 23.09
N TYR A 432 1.46 -19.70 23.47
CA TYR A 432 1.73 -18.45 22.77
C TYR A 432 2.15 -18.66 21.31
N ILE A 433 3.06 -19.62 21.04
CA ILE A 433 3.44 -19.98 19.66
C ILE A 433 2.23 -20.51 18.89
N SER A 434 1.40 -21.34 19.54
CA SER A 434 0.17 -21.85 18.93
C SER A 434 -0.77 -20.71 18.53
N GLN A 435 -1.05 -19.78 19.45
CA GLN A 435 -1.93 -18.64 19.20
C GLN A 435 -1.38 -17.73 18.10
N SER A 436 -0.08 -17.46 18.12
CA SER A 436 0.62 -16.65 17.13
C SER A 436 0.57 -17.24 15.72
N LEU A 437 0.86 -18.53 15.58
CA LEU A 437 0.72 -19.24 14.30
C LEU A 437 -0.73 -19.24 13.82
N SER A 438 -1.71 -19.31 14.72
CA SER A 438 -3.13 -19.17 14.35
C SER A 438 -3.48 -17.76 13.84
N LYS A 439 -2.84 -16.70 14.36
CA LYS A 439 -3.02 -15.33 13.86
C LYS A 439 -2.46 -15.20 12.44
N LEU A 440 -1.25 -15.70 12.18
CA LEU A 440 -0.65 -15.72 10.85
C LEU A 440 -1.49 -16.53 9.84
N ARG A 441 -2.07 -17.66 10.28
CA ARG A 441 -2.98 -18.47 9.44
C ARG A 441 -4.28 -17.75 9.09
N ARG A 442 -4.82 -16.94 10.00
CA ARG A 442 -5.98 -16.09 9.73
C ARG A 442 -5.61 -14.97 8.76
N PHE A 443 -4.49 -14.30 9.00
CA PHE A 443 -3.96 -13.26 8.12
C PHE A 443 -3.80 -13.76 6.69
N ARG A 444 -3.01 -14.82 6.49
CA ARG A 444 -2.72 -15.39 5.15
C ARG A 444 -3.96 -15.88 4.41
N ARG A 445 -4.99 -16.36 5.13
CA ARG A 445 -6.27 -16.79 4.53
C ARG A 445 -7.09 -15.61 4.05
N ARG A 446 -7.10 -14.49 4.79
CA ARG A 446 -7.84 -13.27 4.42
C ARG A 446 -7.16 -12.47 3.32
N THR A 447 -5.83 -12.46 3.28
CA THR A 447 -5.07 -11.58 2.39
C THR A 447 -4.43 -12.29 1.20
N ASN A 448 -4.48 -13.61 1.16
CA ASN A 448 -3.76 -14.45 0.19
C ASN A 448 -2.23 -14.19 0.14
N VAL A 449 -1.65 -13.63 1.21
CA VAL A 449 -0.20 -13.41 1.33
C VAL A 449 0.51 -14.70 1.75
N HIS A 450 1.62 -15.05 1.10
CA HIS A 450 2.51 -16.11 1.57
C HIS A 450 3.32 -15.62 2.77
N VAL A 451 3.39 -16.41 3.84
CA VAL A 451 4.16 -16.06 5.04
C VAL A 451 5.38 -16.97 5.15
N PHE A 452 6.56 -16.37 5.10
CA PHE A 452 7.83 -17.00 5.44
C PHE A 452 8.18 -16.69 6.89
N LEU A 453 8.41 -17.74 7.67
CA LEU A 453 8.82 -17.60 9.06
C LEU A 453 10.12 -18.36 9.30
N VAL A 454 11.19 -17.64 9.64
CA VAL A 454 12.46 -18.24 10.00
C VAL A 454 12.48 -18.47 11.51
N ALA A 455 12.70 -19.72 11.94
CA ALA A 455 12.71 -20.07 13.35
C ALA A 455 13.88 -21.01 13.68
N HIS A 456 14.58 -20.72 14.77
CA HIS A 456 15.76 -21.47 15.17
C HIS A 456 15.44 -22.73 15.97
N PRO A 457 16.18 -23.83 15.75
CA PRO A 457 16.08 -25.01 16.58
C PRO A 457 16.55 -24.73 18.01
N GLN A 458 16.06 -25.52 18.96
CA GLN A 458 16.70 -25.65 20.27
C GLN A 458 18.12 -26.18 20.11
N LYS A 459 18.91 -26.05 21.17
CA LYS A 459 20.27 -26.60 21.19
C LYS A 459 20.22 -28.11 20.96
N LEU A 460 20.63 -28.53 19.77
CA LEU A 460 20.69 -29.94 19.39
C LEU A 460 21.88 -30.63 20.03
N ASN A 461 21.66 -31.86 20.48
CA ASN A 461 22.73 -32.74 20.92
C ASN A 461 23.40 -33.38 19.70
N ARG A 462 24.71 -33.62 19.81
CA ARG A 462 25.45 -34.35 18.79
C ARG A 462 25.03 -35.81 18.78
N ASP A 463 25.02 -36.40 17.59
CA ASP A 463 24.77 -37.83 17.41
C ASP A 463 25.94 -38.68 17.96
N SER A 464 25.78 -40.01 17.93
CA SER A 464 26.81 -40.96 18.38
C SER A 464 28.13 -40.87 17.59
N LYS A 465 28.15 -40.17 16.45
CA LYS A 465 29.33 -39.91 15.61
C LYS A 465 29.91 -38.52 15.84
N GLY A 466 29.36 -37.74 16.79
CA GLY A 466 29.82 -36.40 17.12
C GLY A 466 29.34 -35.30 16.16
N ASN A 467 28.44 -35.61 15.22
CA ASN A 467 27.89 -34.67 14.24
C ASN A 467 26.59 -34.05 14.75
N TYR A 468 26.28 -32.82 14.33
CA TYR A 468 24.97 -32.25 14.58
C TYR A 468 23.95 -32.87 13.62
N PRO A 469 22.83 -33.42 14.13
CA PRO A 469 21.77 -33.94 13.26
C PRO A 469 21.12 -32.80 12.46
N VAL A 470 20.49 -33.14 11.34
CA VAL A 470 19.67 -32.19 10.57
C VAL A 470 18.46 -31.81 11.42
N PRO A 471 18.28 -30.53 11.80
CA PRO A 471 17.13 -30.10 12.59
C PRO A 471 15.83 -30.36 11.85
N THR A 472 14.85 -30.91 12.55
CA THR A 472 13.48 -31.03 12.06
C THR A 472 12.62 -29.86 12.54
N LEU A 473 11.43 -29.69 11.93
CA LEU A 473 10.45 -28.73 12.45
C LEU A 473 10.02 -29.00 13.91
N TYR A 474 10.18 -30.22 14.43
CA TYR A 474 9.89 -30.52 15.83
C TYR A 474 11.00 -30.04 16.78
N ASP A 475 12.20 -29.81 16.25
CA ASP A 475 13.34 -29.34 17.03
C ASP A 475 13.33 -27.82 17.20
N ILE A 476 12.39 -27.10 16.57
CA ILE A 476 12.23 -25.65 16.73
C ILE A 476 11.78 -25.32 18.15
N SER A 477 12.41 -24.31 18.76
CA SER A 477 12.16 -23.98 20.16
C SER A 477 10.70 -23.68 20.48
N GLY A 478 10.28 -24.20 21.64
CA GLY A 478 9.06 -23.80 22.34
C GLY A 478 7.79 -24.56 21.95
N SER A 479 7.72 -25.25 20.81
CA SER A 479 6.47 -25.94 20.42
C SER A 479 6.55 -26.95 19.26
N ALA A 480 5.87 -28.09 19.37
CA ALA A 480 5.59 -28.94 18.21
C ALA A 480 4.62 -28.29 17.18
N HIS A 481 3.97 -27.17 17.53
CA HIS A 481 3.03 -26.49 16.64
C HIS A 481 3.68 -25.90 15.39
N TRP A 482 5.00 -25.70 15.38
CA TRP A 482 5.75 -25.32 14.20
C TRP A 482 5.49 -26.26 13.03
N ARG A 483 5.62 -27.58 13.27
CA ARG A 483 5.28 -28.57 12.25
C ARG A 483 3.78 -28.66 12.03
N ASN A 484 2.97 -28.66 13.10
CA ASN A 484 1.53 -28.95 12.96
C ASN A 484 0.78 -27.87 12.16
N LYS A 485 1.17 -26.61 12.30
CA LYS A 485 0.47 -25.46 11.69
C LYS A 485 1.10 -24.93 10.40
N ALA A 486 2.33 -25.32 10.07
CA ALA A 486 2.94 -25.03 8.78
C ALA A 486 2.16 -25.68 7.62
N ASP A 487 2.09 -25.02 6.47
CA ASP A 487 1.69 -25.66 5.23
C ASP A 487 2.92 -26.34 4.58
N SER A 488 4.07 -25.65 4.60
CA SER A 488 5.35 -26.16 4.10
C SER A 488 6.48 -25.99 5.13
N GLY A 489 7.45 -26.91 5.08
CA GLY A 489 8.55 -26.99 6.05
C GLY A 489 9.89 -27.20 5.38
N VAL A 490 10.80 -26.25 5.55
CA VAL A 490 12.11 -26.26 4.91
C VAL A 490 13.21 -26.20 5.97
N CYS A 491 14.21 -27.07 5.87
CA CYS A 491 15.44 -26.95 6.64
C CYS A 491 16.63 -26.70 5.72
N VAL A 492 17.33 -25.59 5.96
CA VAL A 492 18.56 -25.23 5.27
C VAL A 492 19.73 -25.76 6.09
N TRP A 493 20.54 -26.62 5.48
CA TRP A 493 21.65 -27.28 6.15
C TRP A 493 22.91 -27.25 5.28
N ARG A 494 24.04 -26.96 5.92
CA ARG A 494 25.38 -26.98 5.31
C ARG A 494 26.29 -27.86 6.15
N ASP A 495 27.13 -28.63 5.49
CA ASP A 495 28.25 -29.29 6.16
C ASP A 495 29.38 -28.28 6.32
N VAL A 496 29.47 -27.66 7.50
CA VAL A 496 30.47 -26.63 7.79
C VAL A 496 31.91 -27.20 7.79
N ALA A 497 32.07 -28.52 8.06
CA ALA A 497 33.38 -29.16 8.09
C ALA A 497 33.93 -29.43 6.68
N GLN A 498 33.06 -29.80 5.73
CA GLN A 498 33.41 -30.04 4.33
C GLN A 498 33.11 -28.82 3.42
N GLU A 499 32.70 -27.71 4.00
CA GLU A 499 32.15 -26.57 3.27
C GLU A 499 33.16 -25.92 2.31
N ARG A 500 34.45 -25.97 2.67
CA ARG A 500 35.54 -25.39 1.85
C ARG A 500 35.76 -26.16 0.54
N SER A 501 35.33 -27.41 0.45
CA SER A 501 35.52 -28.25 -0.74
C SER A 501 34.28 -28.38 -1.62
N THR A 502 33.06 -28.26 -1.08
CA THR A 502 31.84 -28.57 -1.85
C THR A 502 30.97 -27.39 -2.23
N GLN A 503 30.93 -26.30 -1.43
CA GLN A 503 29.95 -25.19 -1.60
C GLN A 503 28.48 -25.66 -1.67
N ILE A 504 28.17 -26.88 -1.24
CA ILE A 504 26.82 -27.46 -1.32
C ILE A 504 26.01 -27.04 -0.09
N THR A 505 24.80 -26.54 -0.34
CA THR A 505 23.75 -26.37 0.66
C THR A 505 22.64 -27.37 0.38
N LYS A 506 22.29 -28.16 1.39
CA LYS A 506 21.19 -29.12 1.33
C LYS A 506 19.91 -28.43 1.81
N ILE A 507 18.88 -28.48 0.98
CA ILE A 507 17.53 -27.99 1.25
C ILE A 507 16.65 -29.20 1.53
N TYR A 508 16.34 -29.43 2.80
CA TYR A 508 15.46 -30.50 3.23
C TYR A 508 14.01 -30.00 3.23
N ILE A 509 13.18 -30.52 2.34
CA ILE A 509 11.73 -30.32 2.36
C ILE A 509 11.14 -31.37 3.29
N GLN A 510 10.76 -30.94 4.49
CA GLN A 510 10.34 -31.81 5.59
C GLN A 510 8.83 -31.91 5.77
N LYS A 511 8.09 -30.99 5.15
CA LYS A 511 6.63 -30.98 5.12
C LYS A 511 6.14 -30.27 3.86
N ILE A 512 5.16 -30.88 3.21
CA ILE A 512 4.28 -30.27 2.20
C ILE A 512 2.88 -30.74 2.52
N LYS A 513 1.92 -29.81 2.65
CA LYS A 513 0.54 -30.14 3.04
C LYS A 513 -0.35 -30.43 1.84
N THR A 514 -0.17 -29.71 0.74
CA THR A 514 -0.98 -29.80 -0.48
C THR A 514 -0.14 -30.43 -1.60
N LYS A 515 -0.70 -31.41 -2.32
CA LYS A 515 0.10 -32.26 -3.24
C LYS A 515 0.64 -31.50 -4.45
N GLU A 516 -0.08 -30.46 -4.84
CA GLU A 516 0.20 -29.57 -5.96
C GLU A 516 1.37 -28.60 -5.69
N THR A 517 1.81 -28.43 -4.44
CA THR A 517 2.95 -27.55 -4.11
C THR A 517 4.27 -28.30 -3.93
N GLY A 518 4.28 -29.63 -4.05
CA GLY A 518 5.49 -30.44 -4.10
C GLY A 518 5.45 -31.70 -3.22
N LYS A 519 6.62 -32.17 -2.82
CA LYS A 519 6.80 -33.39 -2.00
C LYS A 519 8.02 -33.28 -1.09
N VAL A 520 7.96 -33.99 0.04
CA VAL A 520 9.11 -34.14 0.93
C VAL A 520 10.31 -34.76 0.22
N GLY A 521 11.51 -34.30 0.58
CA GLY A 521 12.75 -34.74 -0.05
C GLY A 521 13.93 -33.85 0.32
N VAL A 522 15.06 -34.06 -0.34
CA VAL A 522 16.28 -33.26 -0.18
C VAL A 522 16.80 -32.86 -1.54
N VAL A 523 17.22 -31.60 -1.64
CA VAL A 523 17.77 -31.01 -2.87
C VAL A 523 19.10 -30.37 -2.54
N ASP A 524 20.09 -30.59 -3.39
CA ASP A 524 21.42 -29.99 -3.27
C ASP A 524 21.50 -28.78 -4.19
N LEU A 525 21.74 -27.60 -3.60
CA LEU A 525 22.00 -26.36 -4.33
C LEU A 525 23.46 -25.94 -4.12
N ILE A 526 24.06 -25.34 -5.15
CA ILE A 526 25.39 -24.75 -5.06
C ILE A 526 25.26 -23.33 -4.54
N TYR A 527 25.92 -23.03 -3.43
CA TYR A 527 25.91 -21.71 -2.78
C TYR A 527 27.16 -20.89 -3.14
N ASP A 528 26.95 -19.79 -3.85
CA ASP A 528 27.98 -18.81 -4.10
C ASP A 528 28.13 -17.89 -2.89
N ARG A 529 29.21 -18.11 -2.12
CA ARG A 529 29.54 -17.35 -0.91
C ARG A 529 29.87 -15.88 -1.18
N VAL A 530 30.21 -15.55 -2.42
CA VAL A 530 30.67 -14.21 -2.81
C VAL A 530 29.47 -13.29 -3.04
N THR A 531 28.37 -13.82 -3.58
CA THR A 531 27.18 -13.04 -3.92
C THR A 531 25.92 -13.46 -3.15
N GLY A 532 25.98 -14.54 -2.36
CA GLY A 532 24.84 -15.12 -1.66
C GLY A 532 23.84 -15.85 -2.58
N ARG A 533 24.24 -16.16 -3.83
CA ARG A 533 23.36 -16.80 -4.82
C ARG A 533 23.33 -18.31 -4.65
N TYR A 534 22.24 -18.91 -5.12
CA TYR A 534 22.10 -20.35 -5.24
C TYR A 534 21.86 -20.74 -6.70
N SER A 535 22.41 -21.86 -7.11
CA SER A 535 22.18 -22.46 -8.44
C SER A 535 21.92 -23.96 -8.31
N ASP A 536 21.19 -24.51 -9.28
CA ASP A 536 20.99 -25.95 -9.39
C ASP A 536 22.35 -26.65 -9.51
N LYS A 537 22.55 -27.75 -8.78
CA LYS A 537 23.71 -28.61 -8.99
C LYS A 537 23.60 -29.19 -10.43
N PRO A 538 24.63 -29.02 -11.29
CA PRO A 538 24.62 -29.67 -12.59
C PRO A 538 24.50 -31.19 -12.39
N TRP A 539 23.78 -31.85 -13.31
CA TRP A 539 23.68 -33.30 -13.29
C TRP A 539 25.09 -33.90 -13.29
N ASP A 540 25.41 -34.72 -12.29
CA ASP A 540 26.61 -35.56 -12.35
C ASP A 540 26.38 -36.53 -13.52
N HIS A 541 26.92 -36.20 -14.69
CA HIS A 541 27.22 -37.21 -15.70
C HIS A 541 28.26 -38.11 -15.04
N GLY A 542 27.83 -39.17 -14.38
CA GLY A 542 28.72 -40.18 -13.82
C GLY A 542 29.70 -40.59 -14.92
N LEU A 543 30.95 -40.18 -14.75
CA LEU A 543 32.11 -40.69 -15.46
C LEU A 543 32.76 -41.75 -14.60
#